data_AF-A0A642C3E4-F1
#
_entry.id   AF-A0A642C3E4-F1
#
_cell.length_a   1.000
_cell.length_b   1.000
_cell.length_c   1.000
_cell.angle_alpha   90.00
_cell.angle_beta   90.00
_cell.angle_gamma   90.00
#
_symmetry.space_group_name_H-M   'P 1'
#
loop_
_entity.id
_entity.type
_entity.pdbx_description
1 polymer ?
#
loop_
_entity_poly.entity_id
_entity_poly.type
_entity_poly.pdbx_seq_one_letter_code
_entity_poly.pdbx_strand_id
1 'polypeptide(L)'
;MKEVTFIRRNIEKWKGTEKVVEQAANLSPDQLADAYTELTADLAFAQTHFPTSRITIYLNNLASALHNEIYRSKREKWTRIITFWTREVPQTMHDAQRELLISFIIFAVSALIGAVSAANEQEFVRLIMGSQYVDMTLDNIARGEPMAVYNGSPEAPMFLGITINNIKVSFLCFA
;
A
#
# COMPACT_ATOMS: atom_id res chain seq x y z
N MET A 1 42.61 -15.94 -22.09
CA MET A 1 42.11 -17.28 -21.67
C MET A 1 41.44 -17.93 -22.88
N LYS A 2 41.67 -19.22 -23.17
CA LYS A 2 40.96 -19.90 -24.28
C LYS A 2 39.53 -20.25 -23.84
N GLU A 3 38.60 -20.26 -24.79
CA GLU A 3 37.17 -20.55 -24.55
C GLU A 3 36.95 -21.86 -23.80
N VAL A 4 37.63 -22.93 -24.19
CA VAL A 4 37.52 -24.26 -23.55
C VAL A 4 37.93 -24.21 -22.07
N THR A 5 38.92 -23.39 -21.71
CA THR A 5 39.36 -23.22 -20.32
C THR A 5 38.34 -22.41 -19.52
N PHE A 6 37.74 -21.39 -20.14
CA PHE A 6 36.66 -20.60 -19.55
C PHE A 6 35.44 -21.46 -19.24
N ILE A 7 35.04 -22.32 -20.19
CA ILE A 7 33.94 -23.27 -20.02
C ILE A 7 34.26 -24.25 -18.89
N ARG A 8 35.41 -24.94 -18.95
CA ARG A 8 35.77 -25.95 -17.93
C ARG A 8 35.79 -25.40 -16.51
N ARG A 9 36.17 -24.12 -16.33
CA ARG A 9 36.25 -23.50 -15.01
C ARG A 9 34.88 -23.16 -14.43
N ASN A 10 33.92 -22.78 -15.27
CA ASN A 10 32.63 -22.23 -14.81
C ASN A 10 31.43 -23.16 -15.05
N ILE A 11 31.58 -24.27 -15.79
CA ILE A 11 30.48 -25.16 -16.16
C ILE A 11 29.70 -25.71 -14.95
N GLU A 12 30.38 -26.10 -13.89
CA GLU A 12 29.72 -26.61 -12.67
C GLU A 12 28.94 -25.52 -11.94
N LYS A 13 29.44 -24.28 -11.98
CA LYS A 13 28.72 -23.11 -11.46
C LYS A 13 27.44 -22.86 -12.26
N TRP A 14 27.53 -22.86 -13.59
CA TRP A 14 26.36 -22.63 -14.46
C TRP A 14 25.29 -23.71 -14.30
N LYS A 15 25.68 -24.98 -14.17
CA LYS A 15 24.74 -26.08 -13.81
C LYS A 15 24.09 -25.86 -12.45
N GLY A 16 24.81 -25.28 -11.48
CA GLY A 16 24.25 -24.86 -10.20
C GLY A 16 23.18 -23.78 -10.39
N THR A 17 23.45 -22.77 -11.22
CA THR A 17 22.50 -21.72 -11.54
C THR A 17 21.26 -22.24 -12.27
N GLU A 18 21.39 -23.24 -13.14
CA GLU A 18 20.23 -23.91 -13.77
C GLU A 18 19.28 -24.49 -12.71
N LYS A 19 19.83 -25.18 -11.69
CA LYS A 19 19.02 -25.70 -10.57
C LYS A 19 18.37 -24.58 -9.75
N VAL A 20 19.07 -23.46 -9.58
CA VAL A 20 18.53 -22.27 -8.90
C VAL A 20 17.33 -21.71 -9.68
N VAL A 21 17.39 -21.67 -11.01
CA VAL A 21 16.26 -21.27 -11.86
C VAL A 21 15.10 -22.26 -11.74
N GLU A 22 15.35 -23.57 -11.75
CA GLU A 22 14.31 -24.60 -11.58
C GLU A 22 13.62 -24.53 -10.20
N GLN A 23 14.37 -24.17 -9.17
CA GLN A 23 13.90 -24.10 -7.78
C GLN A 23 13.56 -22.67 -7.32
N ALA A 24 13.51 -21.70 -8.23
CA ALA A 24 13.38 -20.28 -7.91
C ALA A 24 12.16 -19.96 -7.04
N ALA A 25 11.07 -20.74 -7.16
CA ALA A 25 9.87 -20.59 -6.35
C ALA A 25 10.08 -20.82 -4.83
N ASN A 26 11.13 -21.54 -4.44
CA ASN A 26 11.41 -21.95 -3.06
C ASN A 26 12.67 -21.30 -2.47
N LEU A 27 13.40 -20.50 -3.24
CA LEU A 27 14.65 -19.85 -2.83
C LEU A 27 14.43 -18.42 -2.34
N SER A 28 15.35 -17.90 -1.53
CA SER A 28 15.28 -16.51 -1.09
C SER A 28 15.63 -15.55 -2.23
N PRO A 29 15.08 -14.32 -2.25
CA PRO A 29 15.44 -13.31 -3.24
C PRO A 29 16.95 -13.02 -3.31
N ASP A 30 17.63 -13.03 -2.16
CA ASP A 30 19.07 -12.78 -2.07
C ASP A 30 19.88 -13.86 -2.82
N GLN A 31 19.51 -15.13 -2.68
CA GLN A 31 20.16 -16.24 -3.38
C GLN A 31 20.00 -16.15 -4.90
N LEU A 32 18.84 -15.67 -5.36
CA LEU A 32 18.60 -15.43 -6.79
C LEU A 32 19.42 -14.25 -7.30
N ALA A 33 19.54 -13.18 -6.51
CA ALA A 33 20.31 -11.99 -6.85
C ALA A 33 21.83 -12.26 -6.93
N ASP A 34 22.36 -13.06 -5.99
CA ASP A 34 23.77 -13.47 -6.01
C ASP A 34 24.09 -14.30 -7.26
N ALA A 35 23.27 -15.31 -7.55
CA ALA A 35 23.42 -16.14 -8.74
C ALA A 35 23.30 -15.32 -10.04
N TYR A 36 22.43 -14.31 -10.07
CA TYR A 36 22.27 -13.42 -11.21
C TYR A 36 23.48 -12.51 -11.41
N THR A 37 24.04 -11.96 -10.33
CA THR A 37 25.23 -11.09 -10.38
C THR A 37 26.45 -11.85 -10.91
N GLU A 38 26.65 -13.08 -10.44
CA GLU A 38 27.76 -13.91 -10.92
C GLU A 38 27.59 -14.35 -12.39
N LEU A 39 26.37 -14.73 -12.78
CA LEU A 39 26.07 -15.16 -14.14
C LEU A 39 26.20 -14.01 -15.15
N THR A 40 25.77 -12.81 -14.78
CA THR A 40 25.91 -11.63 -15.63
C THR A 40 27.36 -11.18 -15.79
N ALA A 41 28.19 -11.35 -14.75
CA ALA A 41 29.64 -11.13 -14.87
C ALA A 41 30.30 -12.10 -15.87
N ASP A 42 29.96 -13.38 -15.82
CA ASP A 42 30.44 -14.37 -16.80
C ASP A 42 29.93 -14.10 -18.21
N LEU A 43 28.67 -13.68 -18.35
CA LEU A 43 28.07 -13.30 -19.62
C LEU A 43 28.80 -12.09 -20.23
N ALA A 44 29.08 -11.05 -19.45
CA ALA A 44 29.82 -9.87 -19.91
C ALA A 44 31.23 -10.24 -20.40
N PHE A 45 31.90 -11.15 -19.68
CA PHE A 45 33.20 -11.68 -20.10
C PHE A 45 33.08 -12.45 -21.43
N ALA A 46 32.07 -13.32 -21.56
CA ALA A 46 31.82 -14.11 -22.76
C ALA A 46 31.43 -13.24 -23.98
N GLN A 47 30.63 -12.20 -23.79
CA GLN A 47 30.28 -11.23 -24.84
C GLN A 47 31.52 -10.48 -25.36
N THR A 48 32.44 -10.12 -24.47
CA THR A 48 33.66 -9.40 -24.84
C THR A 48 34.66 -10.28 -25.59
N HIS A 49 34.85 -11.53 -25.16
CA HIS A 49 35.92 -12.40 -25.66
C HIS A 49 35.45 -13.46 -26.68
N PHE A 50 34.17 -13.85 -26.63
CA PHE A 50 33.56 -14.92 -27.44
C PHE A 50 32.17 -14.53 -27.99
N PRO A 51 32.01 -13.36 -28.64
CA PRO A 51 30.70 -12.78 -28.97
C PRO A 51 29.80 -13.68 -29.84
N THR A 52 30.39 -14.48 -30.72
CA THR A 52 29.66 -15.36 -31.66
C THR A 52 29.56 -16.82 -31.19
N SER A 53 30.06 -17.13 -29.99
CA SER A 53 30.05 -18.49 -29.48
C SER A 53 28.67 -18.91 -28.94
N ARG A 54 28.39 -20.21 -29.05
CA ARG A 54 27.24 -20.87 -28.40
C ARG A 54 27.23 -20.65 -26.89
N ILE A 55 28.39 -20.48 -26.25
CA ILE A 55 28.42 -20.28 -24.79
C ILE A 55 27.83 -18.94 -24.39
N THR A 56 28.07 -17.89 -25.18
CA THR A 56 27.52 -16.55 -24.95
C THR A 56 26.00 -16.59 -25.08
N ILE A 57 25.47 -17.32 -26.07
CA ILE A 57 24.02 -17.53 -26.24
C ILE A 57 23.44 -18.30 -25.04
N TYR A 58 24.11 -19.37 -24.61
CA TYR A 58 23.70 -20.17 -23.45
C TYR A 58 23.62 -19.33 -22.17
N LEU A 59 24.66 -18.54 -21.86
CA LEU A 59 24.69 -17.68 -20.68
C LEU A 59 23.64 -16.58 -20.76
N ASN A 60 23.40 -16.03 -21.94
CA ASN A 60 22.37 -15.02 -22.15
C ASN A 60 20.96 -15.56 -21.88
N ASN A 61 20.67 -16.78 -22.37
CA ASN A 61 19.38 -17.43 -22.12
C ASN A 61 19.19 -17.76 -20.64
N LEU A 62 20.24 -18.26 -19.97
CA LEU A 62 20.20 -18.56 -18.55
C LEU A 62 20.00 -17.30 -17.70
N ALA A 63 20.69 -16.20 -18.06
CA ALA A 63 20.53 -14.91 -17.37
C ALA A 63 19.12 -14.34 -17.57
N SER A 64 18.56 -14.48 -18.77
CA SER A 64 17.19 -14.07 -19.07
C SER A 64 16.16 -14.88 -18.29
N ALA A 65 16.34 -16.20 -18.15
CA ALA A 65 15.47 -17.06 -17.37
C ALA A 65 15.49 -16.69 -15.87
N LEU A 66 16.67 -16.46 -15.32
CA LEU A 66 16.83 -16.05 -13.92
C LEU A 66 16.28 -14.64 -13.68
N HIS A 67 16.50 -13.70 -14.60
CA HIS A 67 15.92 -12.36 -14.54
C HIS A 67 14.39 -12.42 -14.51
N ASN A 68 13.79 -13.26 -15.36
CA ASN A 68 12.34 -13.45 -15.39
C ASN A 68 11.80 -13.99 -14.06
N GLU A 69 12.51 -14.89 -13.37
CA GLU A 69 12.06 -15.40 -12.06
C GLU A 69 12.24 -14.38 -10.92
N ILE A 70 13.31 -13.57 -10.93
CA ILE A 70 13.52 -12.48 -9.96
C ILE A 70 12.43 -11.41 -10.10
N TYR A 71 12.11 -11.04 -11.34
CA TYR A 71 11.14 -9.99 -11.66
C TYR A 71 9.73 -10.53 -11.94
N ARG A 72 9.50 -11.84 -11.78
CA ARG A 72 8.17 -12.41 -11.86
C ARG A 72 7.35 -11.79 -10.73
N SER A 73 6.30 -11.04 -11.09
CA SER A 73 5.45 -10.45 -10.07
C SER A 73 4.90 -11.59 -9.20
N LYS A 74 5.26 -11.58 -7.91
CA LYS A 74 4.58 -12.41 -6.92
C LYS A 74 3.12 -11.98 -7.01
N ARG A 75 2.26 -12.86 -7.54
CA ARG A 75 0.82 -12.70 -7.38
C ARG A 75 0.56 -12.70 -5.88
N GLU A 76 0.43 -11.51 -5.29
CA GLU A 76 -0.01 -11.33 -3.92
C GLU A 76 -1.24 -12.23 -3.73
N LYS A 77 -1.11 -13.21 -2.84
CA LYS A 77 -2.20 -14.15 -2.60
C LYS A 77 -3.38 -13.33 -2.08
N TRP A 78 -4.59 -13.60 -2.55
CA TRP A 78 -5.83 -12.97 -2.04
C TRP A 78 -5.94 -12.99 -0.50
N THR A 79 -5.26 -13.95 0.15
CA THR A 79 -5.09 -14.02 1.61
C THR A 79 -4.41 -12.81 2.24
N ARG A 80 -3.67 -11.97 1.49
CA ARG A 80 -3.07 -10.72 1.96
C ARG A 80 -4.14 -9.71 2.36
N ILE A 81 -5.21 -9.58 1.56
CA ILE A 81 -6.34 -8.70 1.89
C ILE A 81 -7.00 -9.15 3.20
N ILE A 82 -7.19 -10.46 3.36
CA ILE A 82 -7.75 -11.02 4.60
C ILE A 82 -6.82 -10.73 5.78
N THR A 83 -5.52 -10.96 5.63
CA THR A 83 -4.53 -10.73 6.70
C THR A 83 -4.44 -9.25 7.08
N PHE A 84 -4.51 -8.36 6.09
CA PHE A 84 -4.53 -6.92 6.30
C PHE A 84 -5.70 -6.52 7.21
N TRP A 85 -6.93 -6.91 6.86
CA TRP A 85 -8.11 -6.56 7.63
C TRP A 85 -8.24 -7.29 8.97
N THR A 86 -7.75 -8.53 9.08
CA THR A 86 -7.92 -9.34 10.29
C THR A 86 -6.77 -9.23 11.29
N ARG A 87 -5.57 -8.84 10.85
CA ARG A 87 -4.40 -8.73 11.73
C ARG A 87 -3.78 -7.35 11.72
N GLU A 88 -3.45 -6.81 10.55
CA GLU A 88 -2.66 -5.58 10.46
C GLU A 88 -3.46 -4.36 10.93
N VAL A 89 -4.71 -4.22 10.48
CA VAL A 89 -5.59 -3.11 10.91
C VAL A 89 -5.88 -3.18 12.41
N PRO A 90 -6.34 -4.32 12.98
CA PRO A 90 -6.58 -4.42 14.43
C PRO A 90 -5.32 -4.18 15.27
N GLN A 91 -4.18 -4.72 14.85
CA GLN A 91 -2.90 -4.53 15.55
C GLN A 91 -2.50 -3.05 15.56
N THR A 92 -2.60 -2.37 14.41
CA THR A 92 -2.28 -0.94 14.31
C THR A 92 -3.19 -0.10 15.21
N MET A 93 -4.49 -0.42 15.27
CA MET A 93 -5.44 0.27 16.16
C MET A 93 -5.12 0.03 17.64
N HIS A 94 -4.74 -1.20 18.00
CA HIS A 94 -4.32 -1.54 19.36
C HIS A 94 -3.04 -0.78 19.76
N ASP A 95 -2.07 -0.69 18.86
CA ASP A 95 -0.81 0.01 19.15
C ASP A 95 -1.03 1.53 19.27
N ALA A 96 -2.02 2.08 18.52
CA ALA A 96 -2.43 3.49 18.58
C ALA A 96 -3.52 3.78 19.64
N GLN A 97 -3.81 2.85 20.56
CA GLN A 97 -4.94 2.99 21.50
C GLN A 97 -4.83 4.22 22.41
N ARG A 98 -3.59 4.64 22.74
CA ARG A 98 -3.36 5.77 23.63
C ARG A 98 -3.65 7.09 22.92
N GLU A 99 -3.21 7.22 21.69
CA GLU A 99 -3.46 8.34 20.80
C GLU A 99 -4.96 8.47 20.53
N LEU A 100 -5.62 7.35 20.20
CA LEU A 100 -7.07 7.30 20.01
C LEU A 100 -7.82 7.72 21.28
N LEU A 101 -7.38 7.27 22.46
CA LEU A 101 -7.99 7.66 23.73
C LEU A 101 -7.82 9.16 24.00
N ILE A 102 -6.65 9.73 23.75
CA ILE A 102 -6.40 11.17 23.93
C ILE A 102 -7.30 11.98 22.98
N SER A 103 -7.34 11.61 21.69
CA SER A 103 -8.24 12.25 20.72
C SER A 103 -9.69 12.13 21.13
N PHE A 104 -10.11 10.96 21.63
CA PHE A 104 -11.47 10.75 22.13
C PHE A 104 -11.79 11.63 23.33
N ILE A 105 -10.88 11.78 24.29
CA ILE A 105 -11.07 12.66 25.46
C ILE A 105 -11.21 14.11 25.01
N ILE A 106 -10.32 14.60 24.14
CA ILE A 106 -10.40 15.97 23.62
C ILE A 106 -11.74 16.21 22.92
N PHE A 107 -12.16 15.26 22.08
CA PHE A 107 -13.44 15.31 21.40
C PHE A 107 -14.61 15.31 22.40
N ALA A 108 -14.62 14.39 23.36
CA ALA A 108 -15.69 14.26 24.34
C ALA A 108 -15.81 15.49 25.24
N VAL A 109 -14.68 16.06 25.69
CA VAL A 109 -14.67 17.30 26.47
C VAL A 109 -15.21 18.46 25.63
N SER A 110 -14.79 18.58 24.36
CA SER A 110 -15.29 19.65 23.47
C SER A 110 -16.79 19.50 23.21
N ALA A 111 -17.27 18.27 23.00
CA ALA A 111 -18.68 17.97 22.84
C ALA A 111 -19.48 18.29 24.12
N LEU A 112 -18.94 17.95 25.29
CA LEU A 112 -19.54 18.27 26.58
C LEU A 112 -19.66 19.78 26.78
N ILE A 113 -18.60 20.54 26.48
CA ILE A 113 -18.63 22.01 26.54
C ILE A 113 -19.73 22.53 25.62
N GLY A 114 -19.80 22.06 24.37
CA GLY A 114 -20.85 22.45 23.44
C GLY A 114 -22.26 22.13 23.94
N ALA A 115 -22.48 20.94 24.51
CA ALA A 115 -23.77 20.52 25.04
C ALA A 115 -24.18 21.34 26.27
N VAL A 116 -23.26 21.58 27.21
CA VAL A 116 -23.52 22.39 28.40
C VAL A 116 -23.81 23.84 28.00
N SER A 117 -23.03 24.42 27.09
CA SER A 117 -23.28 25.78 26.60
C SER A 117 -24.64 25.91 25.91
N ALA A 118 -25.00 24.96 25.03
CA ALA A 118 -26.30 24.95 24.36
C ALA A 118 -27.48 24.76 25.33
N ALA A 119 -27.30 24.03 26.43
CA ALA A 119 -28.33 23.82 27.44
C ALA A 119 -28.58 25.07 28.31
N ASN A 120 -27.56 25.90 28.53
CA ASN A 120 -27.66 27.08 29.38
C ASN A 120 -27.96 28.37 28.60
N GLU A 121 -27.52 28.47 27.35
CA GLU A 121 -27.69 29.68 26.53
C GLU A 121 -28.22 29.33 25.13
N GLN A 122 -29.46 29.74 24.84
CA GLN A 122 -30.13 29.45 23.57
C GLN A 122 -29.45 30.11 22.36
N GLU A 123 -28.85 31.29 22.56
CA GLU A 123 -28.10 32.01 21.52
C GLU A 123 -26.77 31.33 21.17
N PHE A 124 -26.21 30.48 22.05
CA PHE A 124 -24.95 29.80 21.80
C PHE A 124 -24.98 28.97 20.51
N VAL A 125 -26.08 28.26 20.26
CA VAL A 125 -26.24 27.44 19.05
C VAL A 125 -26.30 28.33 17.81
N ARG A 126 -26.99 29.48 17.88
CA ARG A 126 -27.09 30.45 16.78
C ARG A 126 -25.76 31.15 16.53
N LEU A 127 -24.97 31.41 17.56
CA LEU A 127 -23.63 31.98 17.45
C LEU A 127 -22.67 31.06 16.70
N ILE A 128 -22.71 29.75 16.98
CA ILE A 128 -21.80 28.78 16.37
C ILE A 128 -22.27 28.33 14.97
N MET A 129 -23.56 28.00 14.83
CA MET A 129 -24.12 27.43 13.59
C MET A 129 -24.68 28.50 12.64
N GLY A 130 -24.94 29.71 13.13
CA GLY A 130 -25.60 30.79 12.40
C GLY A 130 -27.13 30.70 12.46
N SER A 131 -27.78 31.87 12.53
CA SER A 131 -29.25 31.97 12.61
C SER A 131 -29.95 31.26 11.45
N GLN A 132 -29.43 31.39 10.23
CA GLN A 132 -29.99 30.76 9.04
C GLN A 132 -30.05 29.23 9.15
N TYR A 133 -29.01 28.59 9.69
CA TYR A 133 -28.97 27.13 9.84
C TYR A 133 -29.96 26.66 10.90
N VAL A 134 -30.07 27.40 12.01
CA VAL A 134 -31.01 27.11 13.09
C VAL A 134 -32.45 27.28 12.63
N ASP A 135 -32.76 28.38 11.94
CA ASP A 135 -34.12 28.66 11.44
C ASP A 135 -34.56 27.62 10.40
N MET A 136 -33.68 27.27 9.46
CA MET A 136 -33.91 26.17 8.53
C MET A 136 -34.23 24.85 9.27
N THR A 137 -33.50 24.56 10.35
CA THR A 137 -33.70 23.33 11.14
C THR A 137 -35.04 23.37 11.88
N LEU A 138 -35.44 24.51 12.45
CA LEU A 138 -36.74 24.68 13.08
C LEU A 138 -37.89 24.55 12.07
N ASP A 139 -37.75 25.10 10.87
CA ASP A 139 -38.72 24.95 9.77
C ASP A 139 -38.84 23.49 9.30
N ASN A 140 -37.72 22.75 9.28
CA ASN A 140 -37.70 21.33 8.99
C ASN A 140 -38.44 20.52 10.07
N ILE A 141 -38.21 20.83 11.35
CA ILE A 141 -38.92 20.23 12.48
C ILE A 141 -40.43 20.52 12.40
N ALA A 142 -40.81 21.77 12.12
CA ALA A 142 -42.20 22.18 11.99
C ALA A 142 -42.94 21.46 10.85
N ARG A 143 -42.21 21.11 9.77
CA ARG A 143 -42.72 20.32 8.65
C ARG A 143 -42.71 18.80 8.91
N GLY A 144 -42.29 18.36 10.09
CA GLY A 144 -42.23 16.94 10.46
C GLY A 144 -41.02 16.18 9.90
N GLU A 145 -40.04 16.89 9.33
CA GLU A 145 -38.82 16.29 8.77
C GLU A 145 -37.53 16.86 9.42
N PRO A 146 -37.28 16.60 10.72
CA PRO A 146 -36.14 17.19 11.44
C PRO A 146 -34.77 16.99 10.77
N MET A 147 -34.60 15.88 10.06
CA MET A 147 -33.34 15.50 9.39
C MET A 147 -33.28 15.91 7.91
N ALA A 148 -34.21 16.75 7.43
CA ALA A 148 -34.23 17.20 6.04
C ALA A 148 -32.95 17.92 5.58
N VAL A 149 -32.15 18.43 6.53
CA VAL A 149 -30.80 18.99 6.28
C VAL A 149 -29.88 17.98 5.58
N TYR A 150 -30.04 16.69 5.88
CA TYR A 150 -29.23 15.60 5.32
C TYR A 150 -29.93 14.84 4.19
N ASN A 151 -31.23 15.06 4.01
CA ASN A 151 -32.09 14.28 3.10
C ASN A 151 -32.02 14.74 1.63
N GLY A 152 -31.26 15.80 1.33
CA GLY A 152 -31.20 16.40 -0.01
C GLY A 152 -30.25 15.72 -1.00
N SER A 153 -29.38 14.81 -0.56
CA SER A 153 -28.38 14.14 -1.43
C SER A 153 -28.34 12.63 -1.20
N PRO A 154 -28.24 11.81 -2.25
CA PRO A 154 -28.08 10.36 -2.09
C PRO A 154 -26.82 10.03 -1.29
N GLU A 155 -26.91 9.01 -0.43
CA GLU A 155 -25.87 8.62 0.54
C GLU A 155 -24.54 8.24 -0.12
N ALA A 156 -24.58 7.53 -1.25
CA ALA A 156 -23.39 7.02 -1.94
C ALA A 156 -22.49 8.13 -2.53
N PRO A 157 -23.01 9.14 -3.25
CA PRO A 157 -22.25 10.33 -3.64
C PRO A 157 -21.60 11.08 -2.47
N MET A 158 -22.31 11.20 -1.33
CA MET A 158 -21.80 11.88 -0.14
C MET A 158 -20.62 11.12 0.47
N PHE A 159 -20.76 9.80 0.62
CA PHE A 159 -19.69 8.92 1.09
C PHE A 159 -18.44 9.04 0.21
N LEU A 160 -18.61 8.99 -1.12
CA LEU A 160 -17.51 9.14 -2.07
C LEU A 160 -16.87 10.52 -1.98
N GLY A 161 -17.66 11.59 -1.87
CA GLY A 161 -17.17 12.96 -1.72
C GLY A 161 -16.31 13.13 -0.48
N ILE A 162 -16.78 12.65 0.69
CA ILE A 162 -16.03 12.68 1.94
C ILE A 162 -14.74 11.86 1.84
N THR A 163 -14.83 10.66 1.28
CA THR A 163 -13.68 9.75 1.11
C THR A 163 -12.60 10.37 0.24
N ILE A 164 -12.98 10.90 -0.93
CA ILE A 164 -12.05 11.55 -1.86
C ILE A 164 -11.42 12.78 -1.20
N ASN A 165 -12.20 13.59 -0.50
CA ASN A 165 -11.68 14.77 0.19
C ASN A 165 -10.63 14.39 1.24
N ASN A 166 -10.90 13.39 2.08
CA ASN A 166 -9.96 12.94 3.10
C ASN A 166 -8.68 12.34 2.51
N ILE A 167 -8.79 11.55 1.44
CA ILE A 167 -7.62 11.01 0.72
C ILE A 167 -6.79 12.16 0.15
N LYS A 168 -7.42 13.15 -0.50
CA LYS A 168 -6.74 14.30 -1.08
C LYS A 168 -5.98 15.10 -0.01
N VAL A 169 -6.61 15.40 1.12
CA VAL A 169 -5.95 16.10 2.23
C VAL A 169 -4.77 15.28 2.76
N SER A 170 -4.93 13.95 2.88
CA SER A 170 -3.84 13.08 3.33
C SER A 170 -2.62 13.14 2.38
N PHE A 171 -2.83 13.11 1.07
CA PHE A 171 -1.75 13.30 0.11
C PHE A 171 -1.11 14.69 0.22
N LEU A 172 -1.91 15.76 0.33
CA LEU A 172 -1.38 17.12 0.45
C LEU A 172 -0.60 17.37 1.74
N CYS A 173 -0.93 16.68 2.82
CA CYS A 173 -0.28 16.85 4.12
C CYS A 173 0.92 15.92 4.34
N PHE A 174 0.95 14.73 3.72
CA PHE A 174 1.88 13.66 4.09
C PHE A 174 2.67 13.02 2.94
N ALA A 175 2.38 13.35 1.68
CA ALA A 175 3.08 12.82 0.49
C ALA A 175 3.89 13.90 -0.21
#